data_AF-A0AAV6YSJ0-F1
#
_entry.id   AF-A0AAV6YSJ0-F1
#
_cell.length_a   1.000
_cell.length_b   1.000
_cell.length_c   1.000
_cell.angle_alpha   90.00
_cell.angle_beta   90.00
_cell.angle_gamma   90.00
#
_symmetry.space_group_name_H-M   'P 1'
#
loop_
_entity.id
_entity.type
_entity.pdbx_description
1 polymer ?
#
loop_
_entity_poly.entity_id
_entity_poly.type
_entity_poly.pdbx_seq_one_letter_code
_entity_poly.pdbx_strand_id
1 'polypeptide(L)' 'GHSIKCEYTAHKEGVLKEEMILTSETNEKTLIKVVVQARVLDRHHGTPMLLEGVRCIGAEPEYDSEQSDWHGFD' A
#
# COMPACT_ATOMS: atom_id res chain seq x y z
N GLY A 1 0.43 -8.89 -24.18
CA GLY A 1 1.14 -8.04 -23.21
C GLY A 1 1.40 -8.84 -21.96
N HIS A 2 2.44 -8.51 -21.20
CA HIS A 2 2.72 -9.13 -19.90
C HIS A 2 1.98 -8.39 -18.78
N SER A 3 1.44 -9.13 -17.82
CA SER A 3 0.80 -8.57 -16.61
C SER A 3 1.68 -8.88 -15.41
N ILE A 4 2.10 -7.83 -14.70
CA ILE A 4 2.97 -7.94 -13.52
C ILE A 4 2.18 -7.42 -12.33
N LYS A 5 2.09 -8.21 -11.25
CA LYS A 5 1.52 -7.79 -9.97
C LYS A 5 2.64 -7.73 -8.94
N CYS A 6 2.84 -6.56 -8.34
CA CYS A 6 3.76 -6.36 -7.23
C CYS A 6 2.94 -6.03 -5.98
N GLU A 7 3.28 -6.63 -4.85
CA GLU A 7 2.69 -6.36 -3.56
C GLU A 7 3.74 -5.75 -2.65
N TYR A 8 3.35 -4.72 -1.90
CA TYR A 8 4.25 -3.98 -1.02
C TYR A 8 3.65 -3.92 0.37
N THR A 9 4.28 -4.59 1.31
CA THR A 9 3.87 -4.60 2.72
C THR A 9 4.73 -3.61 3.48
N ALA A 10 4.15 -2.45 3.78
CA ALA A 10 4.85 -1.44 4.55
C ALA A 10 4.66 -1.67 6.04
N HIS A 11 5.77 -1.86 6.75
CA HIS A 11 5.77 -2.02 8.21
C HIS A 11 5.90 -0.70 8.98
N LYS A 12 6.05 0.42 8.28
CA LYS A 12 6.23 1.75 8.88
C LYS A 12 5.47 2.79 8.06
N GLU A 13 4.86 3.75 8.76
CA GLU A 13 4.28 4.93 8.14
C GLU A 13 5.33 5.78 7.42
N GLY A 14 4.86 6.56 6.44
CA GLY A 14 5.65 7.58 5.76
C GLY A 14 5.60 7.50 4.25
N VAL A 15 6.42 8.34 3.61
CA VAL A 15 6.61 8.34 2.17
C VAL A 15 7.68 7.30 1.83
N LEU A 16 7.31 6.36 0.97
CA LEU A 16 8.17 5.28 0.52
C LEU A 16 8.48 5.44 -0.97
N LYS A 17 9.74 5.18 -1.31
CA LYS A 17 10.22 5.13 -2.69
C LYS A 17 11.11 3.92 -2.84
N GLU A 18 10.69 2.97 -3.65
CA GLU A 18 11.50 1.80 -3.99
C GLU A 18 11.80 1.77 -5.49
N GLU A 19 13.04 1.42 -5.82
CA GLU A 19 13.53 1.32 -7.18
C GLU A 19 14.02 -0.10 -7.45
N MET A 20 13.62 -0.66 -8.58
CA MET A 20 14.07 -1.97 -9.05
C MET A 20 14.35 -1.95 -10.55
N ILE A 21 15.15 -2.91 -11.01
CA ILE A 21 15.47 -3.09 -12.43
C ILE A 21 14.93 -4.45 -12.85
N LEU A 22 14.06 -4.47 -13.85
CA LEU A 22 13.71 -5.70 -14.56
C LEU A 22 14.73 -5.92 -15.67
N THR A 23 15.35 -7.09 -15.69
CA THR A 23 16.32 -7.49 -16.70
C THR A 23 15.72 -8.59 -17.58
N SER A 24 16.16 -8.68 -18.83
CA SER A 24 15.79 -9.79 -19.71
C SER A 24 16.85 -10.88 -19.62
N GLU A 25 16.43 -12.12 -19.34
CA GLU A 25 17.32 -13.29 -19.36
C GLU A 25 17.93 -13.54 -20.75
N THR A 26 17.21 -13.18 -21.81
CA THR A 26 17.65 -13.40 -23.21
C THR A 26 18.42 -12.22 -23.80
N ASN A 27 18.45 -11.07 -23.12
CA ASN A 27 19.10 -9.87 -23.62
C ASN A 27 19.52 -8.94 -22.48
N GLU A 28 20.78 -9.05 -22.05
CA GLU A 28 21.36 -8.28 -20.96
C GLU A 28 21.32 -6.75 -21.17
N LYS A 29 21.16 -6.29 -22.42
CA LYS A 29 21.04 -4.85 -22.73
C LYS A 29 19.62 -4.31 -22.51
N THR A 30 18.63 -5.18 -22.31
CA THR A 30 17.25 -4.78 -22.04
C THR A 30 17.04 -4.63 -20.54
N LEU A 31 16.93 -3.38 -20.09
CA LEU A 31 16.73 -3.01 -18.70
C LEU A 31 15.50 -2.10 -18.59
N ILE A 32 14.59 -2.40 -17.68
CA ILE A 32 13.44 -1.55 -17.36
C ILE A 32 13.58 -1.10 -15.91
N LYS A 33 13.74 0.20 -15.69
CA LYS A 33 13.70 0.77 -14.35
C LYS A 33 12.25 0.94 -13.92
N VAL A 34 11.90 0.33 -12.79
CA VAL A 34 10.59 0.44 -12.16
C VAL A 34 10.77 1.19 -10.85
N VAL A 35 9.96 2.23 -10.65
CA VAL A 35 9.96 3.04 -9.43
C VAL A 35 8.56 3.00 -8.85
N VAL A 36 8.45 2.58 -7.60
CA VAL A 36 7.20 2.59 -6.83
C VAL A 36 7.28 3.71 -5.82
N GLN A 37 6.31 4.61 -5.87
CA GLN A 37 6.14 5.68 -4.89
C GLN A 37 4.80 5.52 -4.21
N ALA A 38 4.81 5.46 -2.89
CA ALA A 38 3.61 5.32 -2.09
C ALA A 38 3.73 6.14 -0.81
N ARG A 39 2.59 6.52 -0.24
CA ARG A 39 2.52 7.03 1.13
C ARG A 39 1.70 6.05 1.96
N VAL A 40 2.30 5.60 3.04
CA VAL A 40 1.70 4.69 4.00
C VAL A 40 1.28 5.51 5.20
N LEU A 41 0.04 5.30 5.62
CA LEU A 41 -0.59 5.99 6.72
C LEU A 41 -1.08 4.96 7.70
N ASP A 42 -1.00 5.29 8.98
CA ASP A 42 -1.62 4.49 10.02
C ASP A 42 -3.15 4.56 9.91
N ARG A 43 -3.81 3.46 10.31
CA ARG A 43 -5.26 3.30 10.29
C ARG A 43 -6.00 4.42 11.05
N HIS A 44 -5.40 4.95 12.10
CA HIS A 44 -6.00 5.98 12.95
C HIS A 44 -5.89 7.39 12.34
N HIS A 45 -5.17 7.56 11.23
CA HIS A 45 -5.05 8.83 10.52
C HIS A 45 -6.19 9.11 9.52
N GLY A 46 -7.15 8.19 9.40
CA GLY A 46 -8.33 8.34 8.56
C GLY A 46 -8.04 8.28 7.06
N THR A 47 -9.05 8.59 6.24
CA THR A 47 -8.89 8.58 4.77
C THR A 47 -8.08 9.82 4.32
N PRO A 48 -6.90 9.67 3.71
CA PRO A 48 -6.13 10.81 3.24
C PRO A 48 -6.78 11.47 2.04
N MET A 49 -6.55 12.78 1.91
CA MET A 49 -6.75 13.47 0.64
C MET A 49 -5.72 12.97 -0.37
N LEU A 50 -6.17 12.36 -1.45
CA LEU A 50 -5.31 11.87 -2.54
C LEU A 50 -5.01 13.00 -3.52
N LEU A 51 -3.75 13.06 -3.96
CA LEU A 51 -3.38 13.93 -5.08
C LEU A 51 -3.94 13.38 -6.39
N GLU A 52 -4.03 14.23 -7.42
CA GLU A 52 -4.44 13.82 -8.75
C GLU A 52 -3.58 12.65 -9.28
N GLY A 53 -4.23 11.61 -9.79
CA GLY A 53 -3.57 10.39 -10.27
C GLY A 53 -3.18 9.38 -9.19
N VAL A 54 -3.37 9.69 -7.91
CA VAL A 54 -3.13 8.76 -6.80
C VAL A 54 -4.42 8.02 -6.44
N ARG A 55 -4.34 6.70 -6.29
CA ARG A 55 -5.46 5.83 -5.88
C ARG A 55 -5.07 5.03 -4.63
N CYS A 56 -5.98 4.96 -3.67
CA CYS A 56 -5.86 4.01 -2.56
C CYS A 56 -6.02 2.58 -3.11
N ILE A 57 -5.13 1.68 -2.72
CA ILE A 57 -5.06 0.30 -3.24
C ILE A 57 -5.52 -0.73 -2.20
N GLY A 58 -5.66 -0.31 -0.95
CA GLY A 58 -6.16 -1.12 0.17
C GLY A 58 -6.09 -0.34 1.49
N ALA A 59 -6.94 -0.70 2.44
CA ALA A 59 -6.93 -0.21 3.81
C ALA A 59 -6.99 -1.41 4.76
N GLU A 60 -6.33 -1.34 5.92
CA GLU A 60 -6.53 -2.34 6.96
C GLU A 60 -7.94 -2.17 7.53
N PRO A 61 -8.72 -3.26 7.71
CA PRO A 61 -10.04 -3.16 8.29
C PRO A 61 -9.94 -2.61 9.72
N GLU A 62 -10.82 -1.68 10.06
CA GLU A 62 -11.06 -1.34 11.45
C GLU A 62 -11.57 -2.60 12.15
N TYR A 63 -10.73 -3.19 13.00
CA TYR A 63 -11.26 -4.08 14.02
C TYR A 63 -12.04 -3.18 14.97
N ASP A 64 -13.36 -3.07 14.74
CA ASP A 64 -14.28 -2.51 15.73
C ASP A 64 -14.15 -3.38 16.98
N SER A 65 -13.28 -2.98 17.90
CA SER A 65 -13.19 -3.53 19.25
C SER A 65 -14.40 -3.15 20.11
N GLU A 66 -15.50 -2.71 19.49
CA GLU A 66 -16.72 -2.21 20.11
C GLU A 66 -17.87 -3.21 19.95
N GLN A 67 -17.63 -4.50 20.22
CA GLN A 67 -18.66 -5.26 20.94
C GLN A 67 -18.40 -5.03 22.43
N SER A 68 -18.85 -3.88 22.93
CA SER A 68 -18.95 -3.72 24.37
C SER A 68 -20.13 -4.55 24.85
N ASP A 69 -19.88 -5.59 25.63
CA ASP A 69 -20.87 -6.41 26.35
C ASP A 69 -21.59 -5.64 27.48
N TRP A 70 -21.88 -4.34 27.27
CA TRP A 70 -22.62 -3.54 28.23
C TRP A 70 -24.08 -3.99 28.24
N HIS A 71 -24.47 -4.70 29.29
CA HIS A 71 -25.87 -5.14 29.51
C HIS A 71 -26.78 -4.08 30.18
N GLY A 72 -26.32 -2.82 30.32
CA GLY A 72 -27.10 -1.77 31.01
C GLY A 72 -27.31 -2.07 32.51
N PHE A 73 -28.02 -1.18 33.22
CA PHE A 73 -28.45 -1.43 34.61
C PHE A 73 -29.94 -1.77 34.61
N ASP A 74 -30.30 -2.85 35.31
CA ASP A 74 -31.67 -3.31 35.59
C ASP A 74 -32.39 -2.35 36.56
#